data_AF-A0A536SMB0-F1
#
_entry.id   AF-A0A536SMB0-F1
#
_cell.length_a   1.000
_cell.length_b   1.000
_cell.length_c   1.000
_cell.angle_alpha   90.00
_cell.angle_beta   90.00
_cell.angle_gamma   90.00
#
_symmetry.space_group_name_H-M   'P 1'
#
loop_
_entity.id
_entity.type
_entity.pdbx_description
1 polymer ?
#
loop_
_entity_poly.entity_id
_entity_poly.type
_entity_poly.pdbx_seq_one_letter_code
_entity_poly.pdbx_strand_id
1 'polypeptide(L)'
;MSATTALGHETGAVTAGLQYTVDTGVKPVNETFGPNNIRRRVSGENEVRQMTIRDGRPLADEFDLEVTGFEFVEHKTRVRDFFDSEELKRVYYPEVEALVK
;
A
#
# COMPACT_ATOMS: atom_id res chain seq x y z
N MET A 1 -10.27 -23.70 3.61
CA MET A 1 -11.53 -23.08 4.04
C MET A 1 -11.31 -21.58 3.99
N SER A 2 -11.75 -20.92 2.91
CA SER A 2 -11.59 -19.47 2.78
C SER A 2 -12.71 -18.80 3.56
N ALA A 3 -12.37 -18.23 4.72
CA ALA A 3 -13.30 -17.44 5.50
C ALA A 3 -13.53 -16.10 4.79
N THR A 4 -14.72 -15.92 4.23
CA THR A 4 -15.23 -14.62 3.82
C THR A 4 -15.30 -13.72 5.05
N THR A 5 -14.31 -12.84 5.21
CA THR A 5 -14.28 -11.84 6.28
C THR A 5 -15.29 -10.74 5.92
N ALA A 6 -16.33 -10.61 6.75
CA ALA A 6 -17.28 -9.51 6.62
C ALA A 6 -16.62 -8.19 7.06
N LEU A 7 -16.68 -7.17 6.19
CA LEU A 7 -16.20 -5.83 6.50
C LEU A 7 -17.18 -5.14 7.46
N GLY A 8 -16.70 -4.76 8.64
CA GLY A 8 -17.40 -3.82 9.53
C GLY A 8 -17.04 -2.40 9.15
N HIS A 9 -18.04 -1.52 9.00
CA HIS A 9 -17.84 -0.12 8.61
C HIS A 9 -18.38 0.82 9.70
N GLU A 10 -17.51 1.70 10.19
CA GLU A 10 -17.83 2.84 11.04
C GLU A 10 -17.36 4.11 10.32
N THR A 11 -18.00 5.27 10.54
CA THR A 11 -17.65 6.47 9.76
C THR A 11 -16.19 6.85 10.00
N GLY A 12 -15.36 6.77 8.96
CA GLY A 12 -13.93 7.05 9.04
C GLY A 12 -13.06 5.86 9.43
N ALA A 13 -13.60 4.64 9.56
CA ALA A 13 -12.78 3.44 9.69
C ALA A 13 -13.46 2.17 9.16
N VAL A 14 -12.63 1.22 8.71
CA VAL A 14 -13.07 -0.10 8.26
C VAL A 14 -12.26 -1.19 8.94
N THR A 15 -12.91 -2.29 9.28
CA THR A 15 -12.19 -3.49 9.76
C THR A 15 -11.93 -4.41 8.57
N ALA A 16 -10.67 -4.77 8.36
CA ALA A 16 -10.27 -5.68 7.28
C ALA A 16 -9.19 -6.67 7.73
N GLY A 17 -9.17 -7.83 7.08
CA GLY A 17 -8.11 -8.82 7.26
C GLY A 17 -6.83 -8.38 6.55
N LEU A 18 -5.78 -8.07 7.31
CA LEU A 18 -4.44 -7.80 6.79
C LEU A 18 -3.55 -9.03 6.97
N GLN A 19 -2.74 -9.32 5.97
CA GLN A 19 -1.83 -10.46 6.00
C GLN A 19 -0.50 -10.05 6.63
N TYR A 20 -0.14 -10.71 7.73
CA TYR A 20 1.11 -10.50 8.46
C TYR A 20 2.00 -11.73 8.35
N THR A 21 3.30 -11.51 8.23
CA THR A 21 4.31 -12.55 8.38
C THR A 21 4.50 -12.84 9.86
N VAL A 22 4.36 -14.10 10.26
CA VAL A 22 4.58 -14.56 11.63
C VAL A 22 6.09 -14.76 11.85
N ASP A 23 6.62 -14.20 12.92
CA ASP A 23 7.98 -14.49 13.35
C ASP A 23 8.03 -15.90 13.95
N THR A 24 8.46 -16.86 13.12
CA THR A 24 8.63 -18.27 13.47
C THR A 24 10.08 -18.60 13.82
N GLY A 25 10.99 -17.60 13.81
CA GLY A 25 12.44 -17.81 13.88
C GLY A 25 13.04 -18.44 12.61
N VAL A 26 12.21 -18.84 11.63
CA VAL A 26 12.66 -19.37 10.34
C VAL A 26 12.68 -18.24 9.32
N LYS A 27 13.83 -18.06 8.64
CA LYS A 27 13.97 -17.06 7.58
C LYS A 27 12.93 -17.30 6.46
N PRO A 28 12.04 -16.33 6.16
CA PRO A 28 11.15 -16.44 5.02
C PRO A 28 11.95 -16.44 3.72
N VAL A 29 11.65 -17.37 2.83
CA VAL A 29 12.28 -17.48 1.51
C VAL A 29 11.17 -17.53 0.49
N ASN A 30 11.29 -16.67 -0.52
CA ASN A 30 10.44 -16.70 -1.70
C ASN A 30 11.33 -16.89 -2.92
N GLU A 31 11.56 -18.16 -3.27
CA GLU A 31 12.47 -18.55 -4.34
C GLU A 31 11.66 -19.00 -5.55
N THR A 32 11.92 -18.34 -6.68
CA THR A 32 11.41 -18.74 -8.00
C THR A 32 12.57 -19.39 -8.74
N PHE A 33 12.40 -20.64 -9.16
CA PHE A 33 13.43 -21.33 -9.91
C PHE A 33 13.46 -20.83 -11.37
N GLY A 34 14.63 -20.94 -12.03
CA GLY A 34 14.92 -20.32 -13.33
C GLY A 34 14.03 -20.75 -14.51
N PRO A 35 14.43 -20.42 -15.76
CA PRO A 35 13.59 -20.61 -16.95
C PRO A 35 13.04 -22.04 -17.05
N ASN A 36 11.73 -22.17 -17.33
CA ASN A 36 10.95 -23.41 -17.38
C ASN A 36 10.67 -24.12 -16.03
N ASN A 37 10.99 -23.53 -14.88
CA ASN A 37 10.64 -24.10 -13.58
C ASN A 37 9.51 -23.32 -12.90
N ILE A 38 8.31 -23.90 -12.92
CA ILE A 38 7.09 -23.37 -12.27
C ILE A 38 7.01 -23.67 -10.77
N ARG A 39 8.00 -24.38 -10.20
CA ARG A 39 8.02 -24.61 -8.75
C ARG A 39 8.43 -23.32 -8.05
N ARG A 40 7.78 -23.06 -6.93
CA ARG A 40 8.10 -21.96 -6.02
C ARG A 40 8.38 -22.55 -4.66
N ARG A 41 9.47 -22.15 -4.02
CA ARG A 41 9.67 -22.41 -2.59
C ARG A 41 9.25 -21.16 -1.85
N VAL A 42 8.17 -21.28 -1.09
CA VAL A 42 7.76 -20.26 -0.12
C VAL A 42 7.95 -20.87 1.26
N SER A 43 8.81 -20.27 2.07
CA SER A 43 8.91 -20.54 3.52
C SER A 43 8.54 -19.29 4.29
N GLY A 44 8.16 -19.48 5.56
CA GLY A 44 7.54 -18.46 6.38
C GLY A 44 6.05 -18.74 6.55
N GLU A 45 5.53 -18.42 7.72
CA GLU A 45 4.12 -18.53 8.04
C GLU A 45 3.48 -17.15 7.95
N ASN A 46 2.27 -17.09 7.41
CA ASN A 46 1.48 -15.88 7.35
C ASN A 46 0.16 -16.11 8.05
N GLU A 47 -0.34 -15.07 8.71
CA GLU A 47 -1.66 -15.07 9.31
C GLU A 47 -2.45 -13.83 8.89
N VAL A 48 -3.77 -13.96 8.87
CA VAL A 48 -4.66 -12.83 8.64
C VAL A 48 -5.07 -12.28 10.00
N ARG A 49 -4.73 -11.02 10.28
CA ARG A 49 -5.18 -10.29 11.46
C ARG A 49 -6.28 -9.30 11.07
N GLN A 50 -7.39 -9.32 11.80
CA GLN A 50 -8.42 -8.29 11.65
C GLN A 50 -7.90 -6.99 12.26
N MET A 51 -7.74 -5.98 11.42
CA MET A 51 -7.20 -4.69 11.80
C MET A 51 -8.19 -3.58 11.44
N THR A 52 -8.31 -2.59 12.33
CA THR A 52 -9.03 -1.35 12.05
C THR A 52 -8.14 -0.43 11.22
N ILE A 53 -8.59 -0.09 10.02
CA ILE A 53 -7.97 0.87 9.12
C ILE A 53 -8.75 2.17 9.23
N ARG A 54 -8.08 3.26 9.62
CA ARG A 54 -8.70 4.58 9.83
C ARG A 54 -8.43 5.51 8.65
N ASP A 55 -9.37 6.40 8.38
CA ASP A 55 -9.16 7.52 7.46
C ASP A 55 -8.10 8.46 8.05
N GLY A 56 -6.94 8.53 7.40
CA GLY A 56 -5.84 9.39 7.84
C GLY A 56 -5.99 10.86 7.44
N ARG A 57 -6.89 11.20 6.50
CA ARG A 57 -7.02 12.58 5.98
C ARG A 57 -7.34 13.62 7.08
N PRO A 58 -8.17 13.34 8.10
CA PRO A 58 -8.39 14.27 9.21
C PRO A 58 -7.16 14.51 10.09
N LEU A 59 -6.14 13.66 9.99
CA LEU A 59 -4.89 13.72 10.76
C LEU A 59 -3.69 14.10 9.88
N ALA A 60 -3.94 14.72 8.71
CA ALA A 60 -2.91 15.01 7.71
C ALA A 60 -1.67 15.71 8.29
N ASP A 61 -1.88 16.64 9.23
CA ASP A 61 -0.82 17.43 9.86
C ASP A 61 0.04 16.64 10.86
N GLU A 62 -0.33 15.39 11.19
CA GLU A 62 0.44 14.51 12.09
C GLU A 62 1.45 13.64 11.34
N PHE A 63 1.36 13.55 10.00
CA PHE A 63 2.23 12.71 9.19
C PHE A 63 3.41 13.49 8.64
N ASP A 64 4.60 13.05 9.02
CA ASP A 64 5.88 13.60 8.57
C ASP A 64 6.66 12.55 7.77
N LEU A 65 7.27 12.99 6.67
CA LEU A 65 7.99 12.12 5.74
C LEU A 65 9.17 11.40 6.42
N GLU A 66 9.90 12.09 7.30
CA GLU A 66 11.09 11.55 7.96
C GLU A 66 10.73 10.59 9.10
N VAL A 67 9.59 10.79 9.76
CA VAL A 67 9.14 9.93 10.86
C VAL A 67 8.31 8.75 10.38
N THR A 68 7.36 9.00 9.49
CA THR A 68 6.34 8.01 9.08
C THR A 68 6.60 7.40 7.70
N GLY A 69 7.52 7.99 6.93
CA GLY A 69 7.85 7.56 5.56
C GLY A 69 6.89 8.10 4.49
N PHE A 70 5.94 8.95 4.86
CA PHE A 70 5.08 9.69 3.94
C PHE A 70 4.57 10.98 4.60
N GLU A 71 4.10 11.93 3.81
CA GLU A 71 3.39 13.13 4.28
C GLU A 71 2.15 13.37 3.43
N PHE A 72 1.20 14.15 3.95
CA PHE A 72 0.04 14.60 3.19
C PHE A 72 0.29 15.99 2.62
N VAL A 73 0.16 16.13 1.29
CA VAL A 73 0.22 17.43 0.62
C VAL A 73 -1.09 17.68 -0.11
N GLU A 74 -1.81 18.74 0.25
CA GLU A 74 -3.01 19.14 -0.49
C GLU A 74 -2.59 19.75 -1.84
N HIS A 75 -2.74 18.98 -2.92
CA HIS A 75 -2.45 19.42 -4.28
C HIS A 75 -3.60 19.05 -5.22
N LYS A 76 -4.18 20.06 -5.87
CA LYS A 76 -5.20 19.86 -6.90
C LYS A 76 -4.53 19.79 -8.26
N THR A 77 -4.34 18.57 -8.75
CA THR A 77 -3.71 18.36 -10.06
C THR A 77 -4.55 18.91 -11.20
N ARG A 78 -3.89 19.37 -12.26
CA ARG A 78 -4.55 19.82 -13.50
C ARG A 78 -4.74 18.69 -14.51
N VAL A 79 -4.19 17.51 -14.25
CA VAL A 79 -4.32 16.32 -15.10
C VAL A 79 -5.81 15.96 -15.23
N ARG A 80 -6.27 15.77 -16.46
CA ARG A 80 -7.66 15.41 -16.76
C ARG A 80 -7.80 13.93 -17.09
N ASP A 81 -6.84 13.37 -17.82
CA ASP A 81 -6.81 11.96 -18.19
C ASP A 81 -5.48 11.31 -17.79
N PHE A 82 -5.52 10.44 -16.78
CA PHE A 82 -4.36 9.69 -16.33
C PHE A 82 -3.93 8.57 -17.29
N PHE A 83 -4.69 8.30 -18.35
CA PHE A 83 -4.32 7.36 -19.40
C PHE A 83 -3.66 8.05 -20.61
N ASP A 84 -3.70 9.38 -20.71
CA ASP A 84 -2.94 10.13 -21.71
C ASP A 84 -1.48 10.31 -21.26
N SER A 85 -0.60 9.50 -21.83
CA SER A 85 0.84 9.54 -21.53
C SER A 85 1.51 10.89 -21.81
N GLU A 86 1.02 11.67 -22.77
CA GLU A 86 1.59 12.98 -23.08
C GLU A 86 1.11 14.04 -22.10
N GLU A 87 -0.14 13.95 -21.62
CA GLU A 87 -0.62 14.78 -20.50
C GLU A 87 0.16 14.49 -19.22
N LEU A 88 0.42 13.22 -18.90
CA LEU A 88 1.22 12.83 -17.74
C LEU A 88 2.62 13.48 -17.77
N LYS A 89 3.34 13.38 -18.89
CA LYS A 89 4.68 13.96 -19.02
C LYS A 89 4.66 15.48 -18.91
N ARG A 90 3.66 16.15 -19.50
CA ARG A 90 3.59 17.61 -19.56
C ARG A 90 3.06 18.24 -18.26
N VAL A 91 2.22 17.54 -17.51
CA VAL A 91 1.48 18.10 -16.36
C VAL A 91 1.81 17.37 -15.08
N TYR A 92 1.61 16.05 -15.02
CA TYR A 92 1.74 15.27 -13.78
C TYR A 92 3.18 15.25 -13.25
N TYR A 93 4.16 14.89 -14.08
CA TYR A 93 5.55 14.79 -13.60
C TYR A 93 6.11 16.12 -13.09
N PRO A 94 5.96 17.25 -13.81
CA PRO A 94 6.40 18.54 -13.27
C PRO A 94 5.68 18.95 -11.98
N GLU A 95 4.40 18.61 -11.84
CA GLU A 95 3.65 18.87 -10.60
C GLU A 95 4.22 18.05 -9.43
N VAL A 96 4.49 16.76 -9.63
CA VAL A 96 5.09 15.90 -8.59
C VAL A 96 6.51 16.35 -8.24
N GLU A 97 7.34 16.67 -9.23
CA GLU A 97 8.70 17.17 -9.01
C GLU A 97 8.72 18.43 -8.16
N ALA A 98 7.75 19.33 -8.32
CA ALA A 98 7.63 20.54 -7.51
C ALA A 98 7.20 20.29 -6.06
N LEU A 99 6.60 19.13 -5.77
CA LEU A 99 6.17 18.74 -4.43
C LEU A 99 7.28 18.05 -3.62
N VAL A 100 8.22 17.37 -4.29
CA VAL A 100 9.38 16.76 -3.63
C VAL A 100 10.36 17.87 -3.24
N LYS A 101 10.58 18.04 -1.92
CA LYS A 101 11.49 19.05 -1.34
C LYS A 101 12.75 18.44 -0.77
#